data_AF-A0A1V4S167-F1
#
_entry.id   AF-A0A1V4S167-F1
#
_cell.length_a   1.000
_cell.length_b   1.000
_cell.length_c   1.000
_cell.angle_alpha   90.00
_cell.angle_beta   90.00
_cell.angle_gamma   90.00
#
_symmetry.space_group_name_H-M   'P 1'
#
loop_
_entity.id
_entity.type
_entity.pdbx_description
1 polymer ?
#
loop_
_entity_poly.entity_id
_entity_poly.type
_entity_poly.pdbx_seq_one_letter_code
_entity_poly.pdbx_strand_id
1 'polypeptide(L)'
;MTNSEYQLTWITPDLAVGYAPRSYAELESIKSQGVDAIVNLCAEFSDLHEIEEDRGFEVYYLPIVDETAPDMEEMEKGLAWLDEAIYLGKKILVHCRHGIGRTGTFVTSYLLRRGLGVKVASKKLKYTRATPASYSQWRLLKKYGKKSGVLKIREPSLESKNVVDLSTYFAEYEALVQKIDEDVKKAGKTIEEIKSCELETDECCLHYVDLQLIEVIYLNNKMNRTLKSNVRLEVIQEAVEVYKKTRALQRILDNKGDDPEADKKSLIEAYNKEKILCPLNRESKCCLYPYRPIRCRCYGMPEKRIDVDLVNNMLSDISRNVFFAFSGSFLEKDALFFSMAETVSGKFVQEYFHYLAYLATGTND
;
A
#
# COMPACT_ATOMS: atom_id res chain seq x y z
N MET A 1 16.54 31.43 11.09
CA MET A 1 15.35 30.68 11.53
C MET A 1 15.86 29.37 12.09
N THR A 2 15.86 29.20 13.41
CA THR A 2 16.32 27.98 14.07
C THR A 2 15.36 26.86 13.71
N ASN A 3 15.78 25.99 12.80
CA ASN A 3 15.08 24.77 12.43
C ASN A 3 15.06 23.87 13.68
N SER A 4 14.03 23.97 14.51
CA SER A 4 13.87 23.08 15.66
C SER A 4 13.49 21.71 15.12
N GLU A 5 14.50 20.89 14.87
CA GLU A 5 14.34 19.51 14.42
C GLU A 5 13.46 18.75 15.42
N TYR A 6 12.37 18.17 14.93
CA TYR A 6 11.44 17.44 15.78
C TYR A 6 12.07 16.09 16.19
N GLN A 7 12.18 15.84 17.50
CA GLN A 7 12.84 14.65 18.02
C GLN A 7 11.89 13.43 18.06
N LEU A 8 12.00 12.55 17.08
CA LEU A 8 11.34 11.24 17.08
C LEU A 8 12.07 10.25 17.99
N THR A 9 11.33 9.48 18.79
CA THR A 9 11.87 8.33 19.51
C THR A 9 11.36 7.03 18.89
N TRP A 10 12.19 6.38 18.06
CA TRP A 10 11.86 5.14 17.38
C TRP A 10 11.85 3.94 18.34
N ILE A 11 10.77 3.19 18.36
CA ILE A 11 10.62 1.92 19.11
C ILE A 11 11.00 0.73 18.23
N THR A 12 10.61 0.81 16.96
CA THR A 12 10.99 -0.07 15.85
C THR A 12 11.38 0.83 14.66
N PRO A 13 11.91 0.28 13.55
CA PRO A 13 12.16 1.08 12.34
C PRO A 13 10.92 1.81 11.77
N ASP A 14 9.72 1.32 12.09
CA ASP A 14 8.45 1.79 11.51
C ASP A 14 7.50 2.43 12.54
N LEU A 15 7.81 2.36 13.85
CA LEU A 15 6.97 2.92 14.92
C LEU A 15 7.78 3.86 15.82
N ALA A 16 7.39 5.13 15.85
CA ALA A 16 7.95 6.17 16.69
C ALA A 16 6.93 6.73 17.69
N VAL A 17 7.43 7.29 18.78
CA VAL A 17 6.64 8.09 19.74
C VAL A 17 7.18 9.50 19.87
N GLY A 18 6.28 10.44 20.18
CA GLY A 18 6.62 11.84 20.37
C GLY A 18 5.50 12.67 21.01
N TYR A 19 5.69 13.99 21.03
CA TYR A 19 4.72 14.96 21.53
C TYR A 19 3.84 15.51 20.40
N ALA A 20 2.82 16.30 20.72
CA ALA A 20 1.97 16.89 19.70
C ALA A 20 2.74 17.99 18.96
N PRO A 21 2.88 17.94 17.62
CA PRO A 21 3.59 18.96 16.88
C PRO A 21 2.95 20.33 17.12
N ARG A 22 3.80 21.34 17.33
CA ARG A 22 3.39 22.69 17.77
C ARG A 22 3.54 23.74 16.68
N SER A 23 4.12 23.37 15.55
CA SER A 23 4.36 24.28 14.43
C SER A 23 4.39 23.52 13.11
N TYR A 24 4.15 24.24 12.01
CA TYR A 24 4.30 23.68 10.67
C TYR A 24 5.72 23.22 10.36
N ALA A 25 6.74 23.87 10.93
CA ALA A 25 8.13 23.44 10.77
C ALA A 25 8.40 22.07 11.42
N GLU A 26 7.76 21.78 12.55
CA GLU A 26 7.83 20.46 13.16
C GLU A 26 7.13 19.40 12.31
N LEU A 27 5.96 19.71 11.73
CA LEU A 27 5.28 18.81 10.78
C LEU A 27 6.14 18.52 9.54
N GLU A 28 6.81 19.53 9.00
CA GLU A 28 7.75 19.37 7.89
C GLU A 28 8.96 18.50 8.30
N SER A 29 9.50 18.71 9.51
CA SER A 29 10.58 17.89 10.07
C SER A 29 10.16 16.42 10.28
N ILE A 30 8.91 16.17 10.71
CA ILE A 30 8.35 14.81 10.84
C ILE A 30 8.25 14.16 9.45
N LYS A 31 7.77 14.90 8.45
CA LYS A 31 7.66 14.39 7.07
C LYS A 31 9.02 14.09 6.46
N SER A 32 10.01 14.97 6.66
CA SER A 32 11.38 14.76 6.15
C SER A 32 12.09 13.57 6.78
N GLN A 33 11.69 13.17 8.00
CA GLN A 33 12.15 11.94 8.66
C GLN A 33 11.46 10.67 8.14
N GLY A 34 10.55 10.82 7.17
CA GLY A 34 9.90 9.72 6.46
C GLY A 34 8.67 9.15 7.16
N VAL A 35 8.06 9.88 8.09
CA VAL A 35 6.78 9.49 8.69
C VAL A 35 5.66 9.63 7.66
N ASP A 36 4.91 8.55 7.45
CA ASP A 36 3.79 8.48 6.52
C ASP A 36 2.46 8.75 7.23
N ALA A 37 2.33 8.30 8.48
CA ALA A 37 1.06 8.29 9.20
C ALA A 37 1.21 8.69 10.68
N ILE A 38 0.14 9.22 11.26
CA ILE A 38 0.10 9.74 12.62
C ILE A 38 -1.08 9.14 13.38
N VAL A 39 -0.83 8.65 14.61
CA VAL A 39 -1.89 8.37 15.58
C VAL A 39 -1.96 9.53 16.55
N ASN A 40 -3.04 10.29 16.47
CA ASN A 40 -3.28 11.45 17.30
C ASN A 40 -4.23 11.08 18.46
N LEU A 41 -3.71 11.15 19.69
CA LEU A 41 -4.43 10.77 20.91
C LEU A 41 -5.03 11.96 21.68
N CYS A 42 -4.99 13.18 21.12
CA CYS A 42 -5.32 14.43 21.81
C CYS A 42 -6.77 14.87 21.63
N ALA A 43 -7.63 14.62 22.61
CA ALA A 43 -8.98 15.19 22.61
C ALA A 43 -8.99 16.73 22.77
N GLU A 44 -7.94 17.31 23.35
CA GLU A 44 -7.85 18.74 23.66
C GLU A 44 -7.45 19.62 22.46
N PHE A 45 -6.94 19.03 21.38
CA PHE A 45 -6.52 19.73 20.17
C PHE A 45 -7.40 19.29 19.01
N SER A 46 -8.61 19.85 18.96
CA SER A 46 -9.66 19.39 18.05
C SER A 46 -9.33 19.61 16.57
N ASP A 47 -8.47 20.57 16.23
CA ASP A 47 -8.09 20.92 14.85
C ASP A 47 -6.75 20.30 14.41
N LEU A 48 -5.95 19.79 15.34
CA LEU A 48 -4.60 19.30 15.03
C LEU A 48 -4.60 18.14 14.03
N HIS A 49 -5.56 17.23 14.15
CA HIS A 49 -5.68 16.09 13.24
C HIS A 49 -5.98 16.53 11.80
N GLU A 50 -6.80 17.56 11.60
CA GLU A 50 -7.07 18.14 10.28
C GLU A 50 -5.81 18.80 9.71
N ILE A 51 -5.07 19.54 10.54
CA ILE A 51 -3.81 20.17 10.15
C ILE A 51 -2.76 19.12 9.74
N GLU A 52 -2.69 18.00 10.47
CA GLU A 52 -1.82 16.87 10.15
C GLU A 52 -2.23 16.25 8.79
N GLU A 53 -3.52 16.06 8.56
CA GLU A 53 -4.02 15.56 7.27
C GLU A 53 -3.71 16.49 6.09
N ASP A 54 -3.88 17.79 6.26
CA ASP A 54 -3.58 18.82 5.25
C ASP A 54 -2.09 18.86 4.89
N ARG A 55 -1.21 18.39 5.79
CA ARG A 55 0.23 18.23 5.52
C ARG A 55 0.58 16.88 4.89
N GLY A 56 -0.42 16.09 4.50
CA GLY A 56 -0.24 14.86 3.76
C GLY A 56 0.16 13.68 4.65
N PHE A 57 -0.19 13.70 5.93
CA PHE A 57 -0.15 12.53 6.78
C PHE A 57 -1.48 11.76 6.67
N GLU A 58 -1.42 10.43 6.78
CA GLU A 58 -2.60 9.66 7.11
C GLU A 58 -2.80 9.69 8.62
N VAL A 59 -3.92 10.23 9.10
CA VAL A 59 -4.15 10.43 10.53
C VAL A 59 -5.22 9.48 11.03
N TYR A 60 -4.90 8.76 12.12
CA TYR A 60 -5.89 8.08 12.93
C TYR A 60 -6.13 8.89 14.20
N TYR A 61 -7.27 9.56 14.25
CA TYR A 61 -7.67 10.36 15.39
C TYR A 61 -8.43 9.53 16.42
N LEU A 62 -7.82 9.32 17.58
CA LEU A 62 -8.41 8.63 18.73
C LEU A 62 -8.47 9.62 19.91
N PRO A 63 -9.54 10.41 20.06
CA PRO A 63 -9.63 11.43 21.09
C PRO A 63 -9.67 10.81 22.49
N ILE A 64 -8.57 10.91 23.24
CA ILE A 64 -8.48 10.48 24.63
C ILE A 64 -8.33 11.71 25.51
N VAL A 65 -9.29 11.90 26.42
CA VAL A 65 -9.23 12.96 27.46
C VAL A 65 -7.99 12.76 28.31
N ASP A 66 -7.32 13.85 28.70
CA ASP A 66 -6.07 13.74 29.44
C ASP A 66 -6.20 12.93 30.74
N GLU A 67 -5.15 12.19 31.08
CA GLU A 67 -5.11 11.23 32.20
C GLU A 67 -6.14 10.07 32.16
N THR A 68 -6.95 9.97 31.11
CA THR A 68 -7.88 8.86 30.91
C THR A 68 -7.32 7.78 29.97
N ALA A 69 -8.14 6.77 29.71
CA ALA A 69 -7.88 5.72 28.75
C ALA A 69 -9.16 5.55 27.91
N PRO A 70 -9.04 5.22 26.61
CA PRO A 70 -10.22 4.93 25.79
C PRO A 70 -10.87 3.64 26.27
N ASP A 71 -12.07 3.36 25.78
CA ASP A 71 -12.64 2.03 25.94
C ASP A 71 -11.84 0.97 25.15
N MET A 72 -12.16 -0.29 25.40
CA MET A 72 -11.46 -1.41 24.78
C MET A 72 -11.76 -1.55 23.29
N GLU A 73 -12.95 -1.13 22.83
CA GLU A 73 -13.35 -1.29 21.44
C GLU A 73 -12.62 -0.26 20.56
N GLU A 74 -12.59 0.99 21.00
CA GLU A 74 -11.87 2.08 20.33
C GLU A 74 -10.35 1.84 20.35
N MET A 75 -9.80 1.30 21.45
CA MET A 75 -8.41 0.86 21.49
C MET A 75 -8.14 -0.23 20.43
N GLU A 76 -9.02 -1.21 20.27
CA GLU A 76 -8.84 -2.28 19.28
C GLU A 76 -8.92 -1.75 17.85
N LYS A 77 -9.82 -0.81 17.54
CA LYS A 77 -9.90 -0.16 16.23
C LYS A 77 -8.60 0.58 15.90
N GLY A 78 -8.08 1.38 16.84
CA GLY A 78 -6.82 2.09 16.65
C GLY A 78 -5.60 1.18 16.51
N LEU A 79 -5.55 0.09 17.28
CA LEU A 79 -4.47 -0.90 17.15
C LEU A 79 -4.57 -1.71 15.85
N ALA A 80 -5.77 -2.01 15.37
CA ALA A 80 -5.97 -2.68 14.08
C ALA A 80 -5.51 -1.80 12.92
N TRP A 81 -5.84 -0.49 12.95
CA TRP A 81 -5.34 0.46 11.98
C TRP A 81 -3.81 0.58 12.03
N LEU A 82 -3.22 0.61 13.24
CA LEU A 82 -1.76 0.66 13.41
C LEU A 82 -1.08 -0.60 12.82
N ASP A 83 -1.63 -1.79 13.10
CA ASP A 83 -1.12 -3.05 12.54
C ASP A 83 -1.18 -3.04 11.00
N GLU A 84 -2.28 -2.57 10.42
CA GLU A 84 -2.43 -2.46 8.98
C GLU A 84 -1.40 -1.48 8.38
N ALA A 85 -1.27 -0.28 8.93
CA ALA A 85 -0.34 0.72 8.42
C ALA A 85 1.12 0.22 8.47
N ILE A 86 1.54 -0.41 9.57
CA ILE A 86 2.88 -1.02 9.67
C ILE A 86 3.03 -2.16 8.67
N TYR A 87 2.01 -3.02 8.50
CA TYR A 87 2.03 -4.11 7.53
C TYR A 87 2.19 -3.62 6.09
N LEU A 88 1.59 -2.47 5.75
CA LEU A 88 1.73 -1.83 4.45
C LEU A 88 3.08 -1.08 4.28
N GLY A 89 3.96 -1.14 5.27
CA GLY A 89 5.29 -0.51 5.24
C GLY A 89 5.26 1.00 5.45
N LYS A 90 4.24 1.52 6.14
CA LYS A 90 4.16 2.93 6.54
C LYS A 90 4.93 3.15 7.84
N LYS A 91 5.65 4.27 7.94
CA LYS A 91 6.27 4.72 9.19
C LYS A 91 5.32 5.60 9.97
N ILE A 92 5.19 5.34 11.27
CA ILE A 92 4.09 5.88 12.07
C ILE A 92 4.62 6.60 13.29
N LEU A 93 4.08 7.80 13.54
CA LEU A 93 4.26 8.53 14.78
C LEU A 93 3.01 8.39 15.66
N VAL A 94 3.16 7.92 16.89
CA VAL A 94 2.10 7.99 17.91
C VAL A 94 2.40 9.13 18.87
N HIS A 95 1.47 10.06 19.05
CA HIS A 95 1.63 11.16 20.01
C HIS A 95 0.38 11.43 20.84
N CYS A 96 0.61 12.12 21.95
CA CYS A 96 -0.41 12.86 22.70
C CYS A 96 0.19 14.26 22.97
N ARG A 97 -0.23 14.97 24.01
CA ARG A 97 0.31 16.31 24.28
C ARG A 97 1.81 16.32 24.55
N HIS A 98 2.28 15.39 25.38
CA HIS A 98 3.68 15.32 25.82
C HIS A 98 4.39 14.02 25.40
N GLY A 99 3.67 13.06 24.80
CA GLY A 99 4.23 11.75 24.43
C GLY A 99 4.47 10.80 25.60
N ILE A 100 3.75 10.96 26.71
CA ILE A 100 3.99 10.23 27.97
C ILE A 100 2.88 9.22 28.25
N GLY A 101 1.79 9.64 28.91
CA GLY A 101 0.76 8.76 29.47
C GLY A 101 -0.09 8.02 28.42
N ARG A 102 -0.85 8.79 27.62
CA ARG A 102 -1.72 8.26 26.55
C ARG A 102 -0.91 7.49 25.51
N THR A 103 0.19 8.08 25.03
CA THR A 103 1.14 7.45 24.10
C THR A 103 1.70 6.14 24.65
N GLY A 104 2.18 6.13 25.89
CA GLY A 104 2.70 4.93 26.55
C GLY A 104 1.64 3.85 26.71
N THR A 105 0.40 4.24 26.99
CA THR A 105 -0.73 3.31 27.11
C THR A 105 -1.06 2.67 25.76
N PHE A 106 -1.20 3.46 24.70
CA PHE A 106 -1.52 2.97 23.37
C PHE A 106 -0.43 2.03 22.84
N VAL A 107 0.82 2.47 22.89
CA VAL A 107 1.97 1.68 22.43
C VAL A 107 2.17 0.43 23.28
N THR A 108 1.99 0.50 24.59
CA THR A 108 2.07 -0.72 25.42
C THR A 108 0.98 -1.71 25.02
N SER A 109 -0.26 -1.26 24.77
CA SER A 109 -1.33 -2.12 24.27
C SER A 109 -0.97 -2.77 22.93
N TYR A 110 -0.33 -2.03 22.03
CA TYR A 110 0.21 -2.58 20.77
C TYR A 110 1.24 -3.68 21.02
N LEU A 111 2.23 -3.46 21.88
CA LEU A 111 3.24 -4.47 22.21
C LEU A 111 2.61 -5.73 22.82
N LEU A 112 1.60 -5.57 23.69
CA LEU A 112 0.84 -6.69 24.24
C LEU A 112 0.08 -7.46 23.15
N ARG A 113 -0.54 -6.75 22.20
CA ARG A 113 -1.22 -7.33 21.04
C ARG A 113 -0.28 -8.18 20.19
N ARG A 114 0.97 -7.75 20.03
CA ARG A 114 2.05 -8.50 19.35
C ARG A 114 2.60 -9.66 20.18
N GLY A 115 1.98 -9.97 21.32
CA GLY A 115 2.28 -11.12 22.17
C GLY A 115 3.41 -10.90 23.16
N LEU A 116 3.90 -9.67 23.34
CA LEU A 116 4.87 -9.35 24.37
C LEU A 116 4.17 -9.34 25.74
N GLY A 117 4.84 -9.87 26.77
CA GLY A 117 4.37 -9.67 28.15
C GLY A 117 4.62 -8.23 28.62
N VAL A 118 3.83 -7.75 29.58
CA VAL A 118 3.93 -6.38 30.14
C VAL A 118 5.37 -6.00 30.54
N LYS A 119 6.10 -6.91 31.20
CA LYS A 119 7.50 -6.67 31.62
C LYS A 119 8.43 -6.44 30.42
N VAL A 120 8.25 -7.21 29.34
CA VAL A 120 9.07 -7.10 28.13
C VAL A 120 8.72 -5.81 27.39
N ALA A 121 7.43 -5.48 27.30
CA ALA A 121 6.95 -4.22 26.73
C ALA A 121 7.55 -3.01 27.48
N SER A 122 7.48 -2.98 28.82
CA SER A 122 8.08 -1.91 29.62
C SER A 122 9.59 -1.81 29.46
N LYS A 123 10.31 -2.94 29.35
CA LYS A 123 11.75 -2.93 29.06
C LYS A 123 12.05 -2.33 27.69
N LYS A 124 11.21 -2.63 26.69
CA LYS A 124 11.34 -2.10 25.33
C LYS A 124 11.07 -0.59 25.25
N LEU A 125 10.23 -0.07 26.14
CA LEU A 125 9.93 1.37 26.23
C LEU A 125 10.83 2.13 27.21
N LYS A 126 11.79 1.48 27.88
CA LYS A 126 12.61 2.11 28.95
C LYS A 126 13.39 3.35 28.50
N TYR A 127 13.78 3.43 27.22
CA TYR A 127 14.51 4.58 26.66
C TYR A 127 13.58 5.66 26.10
N THR A 128 12.27 5.45 26.12
CA THR A 128 11.27 6.44 25.71
C THR A 128 10.66 7.10 26.94
N ARG A 129 10.01 8.25 26.74
CA ARG A 129 9.19 8.88 27.79
C ARG A 129 7.77 8.30 27.85
N ALA A 130 7.43 7.37 26.95
CA ALA A 130 6.10 6.85 26.77
C ALA A 130 5.79 5.79 27.84
N THR A 131 5.39 6.25 29.02
CA THR A 131 5.01 5.40 30.14
C THR A 131 3.58 5.69 30.60
N PRO A 132 2.73 4.68 30.83
CA PRO A 132 1.39 4.87 31.38
C PRO A 132 1.45 5.60 32.72
N ALA A 133 0.66 6.67 32.87
CA ALA A 133 0.75 7.60 33.99
C ALA A 133 -0.38 7.42 35.01
N SER A 134 -1.60 7.09 34.57
CA SER A 134 -2.79 7.07 35.43
C SER A 134 -3.29 5.67 35.77
N TYR A 135 -4.09 5.57 36.83
CA TYR A 135 -4.71 4.30 37.25
C TYR A 135 -5.61 3.70 36.16
N SER A 136 -6.39 4.54 35.46
CA SER A 136 -7.29 4.11 34.37
C SER A 136 -6.50 3.46 33.23
N GLN A 137 -5.36 4.04 32.87
CA GLN A 137 -4.44 3.51 31.85
C GLN A 137 -3.85 2.15 32.27
N TRP A 138 -3.36 2.04 33.50
CA TRP A 138 -2.88 0.76 34.03
C TRP A 138 -3.98 -0.30 34.12
N ARG A 139 -5.21 0.10 34.45
CA ARG A 139 -6.37 -0.80 34.48
C ARG A 139 -6.70 -1.32 33.08
N LEU A 140 -6.67 -0.45 32.07
CA LEU A 140 -6.84 -0.86 30.67
C LEU A 140 -5.78 -1.87 30.26
N LEU A 141 -4.50 -1.59 30.50
CA LEU A 141 -3.40 -2.50 30.14
C LEU A 141 -3.50 -3.86 30.81
N LYS A 142 -3.94 -3.91 32.08
CA LYS A 142 -4.19 -5.19 32.78
C LYS A 142 -5.35 -5.95 32.12
N LYS A 143 -6.43 -5.27 31.74
CA LYS A 143 -7.57 -5.88 31.03
C LYS A 143 -7.15 -6.40 29.66
N TYR A 144 -6.38 -5.60 28.92
CA TYR A 144 -5.88 -5.92 27.59
C TYR A 144 -4.90 -7.10 27.62
N GLY A 145 -3.91 -7.07 28.52
CA GLY A 145 -2.95 -8.17 28.67
C GLY A 145 -3.59 -9.51 29.04
N LYS A 146 -4.70 -9.51 29.80
CA LYS A 146 -5.49 -10.73 30.07
C LYS A 146 -6.20 -11.25 28.81
N LYS A 147 -6.66 -10.36 27.93
CA LYS A 147 -7.36 -10.70 26.69
C LYS A 147 -6.40 -11.21 25.61
N SER A 148 -5.27 -10.53 25.39
CA SER A 148 -4.33 -10.87 24.31
C SER A 148 -3.50 -12.12 24.59
N GLY A 149 -3.29 -12.48 25.86
CA GLY A 149 -2.42 -13.58 26.24
C GLY A 149 -0.94 -13.29 25.91
N VAL A 150 -0.08 -14.28 26.12
CA VAL A 150 1.36 -14.19 25.80
C VAL A 150 1.69 -15.28 24.80
N LEU A 151 2.44 -14.94 23.75
CA LEU A 151 2.91 -15.92 22.77
C LEU A 151 3.90 -16.88 23.44
N LYS A 152 3.60 -18.19 23.38
CA LYS A 152 4.42 -19.26 23.99
C LYS A 152 5.20 -20.11 22.99
N ILE A 153 4.81 -20.10 21.72
CA ILE A 153 5.34 -21.00 20.68
C ILE A 153 6.65 -20.46 20.10
N ARG A 154 6.75 -19.13 19.96
CA ARG A 154 7.92 -18.45 19.37
C ARG A 154 8.16 -17.15 20.14
N GLU A 155 9.41 -16.69 20.13
CA GLU A 155 9.72 -15.36 20.62
C GLU A 155 8.92 -14.30 19.83
N PRO A 156 8.18 -13.41 20.52
CA PRO A 156 7.43 -12.37 19.85
C PRO A 156 8.38 -11.39 19.16
N SER A 157 8.20 -11.22 17.85
CA SER A 157 8.90 -10.22 17.04
C SER A 157 7.95 -9.07 16.72
N LEU A 158 8.45 -7.84 16.91
CA LEU A 158 7.75 -6.64 16.47
C LEU A 158 7.96 -6.38 14.97
N GLU A 159 9.03 -6.93 14.41
CA GLU A 159 9.43 -6.74 13.02
C GLU A 159 8.93 -7.91 12.17
N SER A 160 8.32 -7.56 11.04
CA SER A 160 8.09 -8.47 9.92
C SER A 160 9.41 -8.60 9.17
N LYS A 161 9.97 -9.81 9.07
CA LYS A 161 11.16 -10.03 8.24
C LYS A 161 10.74 -9.89 6.78
N ASN A 162 11.10 -8.78 6.13
CA ASN A 162 10.98 -8.67 4.68
C ASN A 162 11.96 -9.66 4.06
N VAL A 163 11.44 -10.72 3.46
CA VAL A 163 12.26 -11.80 2.88
C VAL A 163 13.00 -11.32 1.62
N VAL A 164 12.43 -10.35 0.91
CA VAL A 164 12.97 -9.79 -0.33
C VAL A 164 12.95 -8.26 -0.26
N ASP A 165 14.07 -7.63 -0.59
CA ASP A 165 14.15 -6.18 -0.78
C ASP A 165 13.65 -5.81 -2.18
N LEU A 166 12.50 -5.14 -2.25
CA LEU A 166 11.87 -4.72 -3.51
C LEU A 166 12.49 -3.44 -4.10
N SER A 167 13.33 -2.73 -3.36
CA SER A 167 13.84 -1.42 -3.76
C SER A 167 14.64 -1.46 -5.07
N THR A 168 15.48 -2.47 -5.25
CA THR A 168 16.28 -2.67 -6.47
C THR A 168 15.40 -2.86 -7.70
N TYR A 169 14.39 -3.74 -7.62
CA TYR A 169 13.48 -4.02 -8.73
C TYR A 169 12.59 -2.82 -9.06
N PHE A 170 12.18 -2.07 -8.04
CA PHE A 170 11.43 -0.83 -8.24
C PHE A 170 12.29 0.25 -8.91
N ALA A 171 13.57 0.35 -8.59
CA ALA A 171 14.48 1.29 -9.26
C ALA A 171 14.67 0.95 -10.75
N GLU A 172 14.83 -0.34 -11.08
CA GLU A 172 14.90 -0.80 -12.47
C GLU A 172 13.61 -0.49 -13.25
N TYR A 173 12.45 -0.77 -12.64
CA TYR A 173 11.16 -0.46 -13.24
C TYR A 173 10.93 1.05 -13.39
N GLU A 174 11.28 1.85 -12.38
CA GLU A 174 11.15 3.32 -12.43
C GLU A 174 12.04 3.93 -13.52
N ALA A 175 13.24 3.38 -13.75
CA ALA A 175 14.11 3.81 -14.86
C ALA A 175 13.46 3.52 -16.24
N LEU A 176 12.81 2.37 -16.39
CA LEU A 176 12.07 2.03 -17.60
C LEU A 176 10.87 2.99 -17.81
N VAL A 177 10.11 3.26 -16.75
CA VAL A 177 9.00 4.22 -16.78
C VAL A 177 9.47 5.60 -17.19
N GLN A 178 10.60 6.08 -16.64
CA GLN A 178 11.16 7.39 -16.98
C GLN A 178 11.54 7.48 -18.46
N LYS A 179 12.22 6.45 -18.99
CA LYS A 179 12.56 6.37 -20.42
C LYS A 179 11.32 6.47 -21.30
N ILE A 180 10.25 5.75 -20.94
CA ILE A 180 8.99 5.75 -21.70
C ILE A 180 8.30 7.11 -21.59
N ASP A 181 8.26 7.73 -20.42
CA ASP A 181 7.72 9.09 -20.26
C ASP A 181 8.48 10.12 -21.12
N GLU A 182 9.80 9.98 -21.25
CA GLU A 182 10.61 10.82 -22.15
C GLU A 182 10.28 10.60 -23.62
N ASP A 183 10.15 9.34 -24.04
CA ASP A 183 9.81 8.99 -25.42
C ASP A 183 8.38 9.43 -25.77
N VAL A 184 7.46 9.32 -24.81
CA VAL A 184 6.09 9.83 -24.92
C VAL A 184 6.10 11.36 -25.08
N LYS A 185 6.88 12.08 -24.26
CA LYS A 185 7.03 13.54 -24.37
C LYS A 185 7.65 13.98 -25.69
N LYS A 186 8.65 13.25 -26.20
CA LYS A 186 9.25 13.52 -27.53
C LYS A 186 8.22 13.31 -28.64
N ALA A 187 7.37 12.29 -28.53
CA ALA A 187 6.34 12.00 -29.51
C ALA A 187 5.20 13.03 -29.49
N GLY A 188 4.72 13.43 -28.31
CA GLY A 188 3.67 14.44 -28.15
C GLY A 188 4.04 15.83 -28.69
N LYS A 189 5.33 16.19 -28.73
CA LYS A 189 5.79 17.44 -29.39
C LYS A 189 5.63 17.46 -30.91
N THR A 190 5.38 16.31 -31.54
CA THR A 190 5.29 16.18 -33.00
C THR A 190 3.88 15.86 -33.50
N ILE A 191 2.94 15.57 -32.61
CA ILE A 191 1.57 15.16 -32.94
C ILE A 191 0.63 15.92 -32.00
N GLU A 192 -0.15 16.86 -32.54
CA GLU A 192 -1.15 17.66 -31.81
C GLU A 192 -2.33 16.80 -31.27
N GLU A 193 -2.36 15.50 -31.53
CA GLU A 193 -3.49 14.59 -31.24
C GLU A 193 -3.25 13.55 -30.15
N ILE A 194 -2.08 13.52 -29.49
CA ILE A 194 -1.85 12.56 -28.40
C ILE A 194 -2.43 13.15 -27.11
N LYS A 195 -3.70 12.85 -26.85
CA LYS A 195 -4.37 13.14 -25.59
C LYS A 195 -3.73 12.33 -24.46
N SER A 196 -2.66 12.87 -23.88
CA SER A 196 -2.08 12.31 -22.66
C SER A 196 -3.09 12.44 -21.52
N CYS A 197 -3.27 11.37 -20.76
CA CYS A 197 -4.04 11.39 -19.51
C CYS A 197 -3.58 12.56 -18.62
N GLU A 198 -4.54 13.23 -17.98
CA GLU A 198 -4.49 14.44 -17.09
C GLU A 198 -4.68 15.84 -17.67
N LEU A 199 -4.98 16.02 -18.96
CA LEU A 199 -5.39 17.36 -19.43
C LEU A 199 -6.74 17.43 -20.14
N GLU A 200 -7.24 16.34 -20.76
CA GLU A 200 -8.50 16.43 -21.54
C GLU A 200 -9.44 15.20 -21.50
N THR A 201 -8.98 14.00 -21.09
CA THR A 201 -9.80 12.76 -21.18
C THR A 201 -9.43 11.67 -20.17
N ASP A 202 -10.41 10.86 -19.77
CA ASP A 202 -10.31 9.61 -18.98
C ASP A 202 -10.44 8.34 -19.82
N GLU A 203 -10.29 8.44 -21.13
CA GLU A 203 -10.45 7.33 -22.09
C GLU A 203 -9.55 6.13 -21.77
N CYS A 204 -8.31 6.35 -21.29
CA CYS A 204 -7.41 5.25 -20.89
C CYS A 204 -8.00 4.37 -19.78
N CYS A 205 -8.89 4.90 -18.95
CA CYS A 205 -9.52 4.16 -17.86
C CYS A 205 -10.64 3.23 -18.33
N LEU A 206 -11.08 3.32 -19.58
CA LEU A 206 -12.10 2.44 -20.16
C LEU A 206 -11.51 1.23 -20.87
N HIS A 207 -10.18 1.15 -20.96
CA HIS A 207 -9.48 0.10 -21.67
C HIS A 207 -9.06 -1.04 -20.76
N TYR A 208 -9.25 -2.26 -21.25
CA TYR A 208 -8.72 -3.46 -20.62
C TYR A 208 -7.19 -3.51 -20.77
N VAL A 209 -6.50 -3.79 -19.66
CA VAL A 209 -5.03 -3.85 -19.61
C VAL A 209 -4.60 -5.06 -18.80
N ASP A 210 -3.74 -5.88 -19.40
CA ASP A 210 -2.99 -6.94 -18.72
C ASP A 210 -1.63 -6.43 -18.24
N LEU A 211 -1.31 -6.67 -16.98
CA LEU A 211 -0.08 -6.26 -16.34
C LEU A 211 0.82 -7.47 -16.07
N GLN A 212 2.14 -7.28 -16.23
CA GLN A 212 3.13 -8.27 -15.81
C GLN A 212 3.42 -8.16 -14.31
N LEU A 213 4.02 -9.21 -13.73
CA LEU A 213 4.23 -9.34 -12.28
C LEU A 213 4.90 -8.11 -11.64
N ILE A 214 5.93 -7.53 -12.27
CA ILE A 214 6.57 -6.32 -11.72
C ILE A 214 5.60 -5.12 -11.64
N GLU A 215 4.80 -4.88 -12.68
CA GLU A 215 3.83 -3.78 -12.71
C GLU A 215 2.77 -3.99 -11.63
N VAL A 216 2.33 -5.24 -11.43
CA VAL A 216 1.36 -5.61 -10.40
C VAL A 216 1.90 -5.36 -9.00
N ILE A 217 3.10 -5.86 -8.70
CA ILE A 217 3.74 -5.68 -7.39
C ILE A 217 4.01 -4.20 -7.14
N TYR A 218 4.50 -3.46 -8.14
CA TYR A 218 4.77 -2.03 -8.03
C TYR A 218 3.50 -1.24 -7.76
N LEU A 219 2.45 -1.43 -8.58
CA LEU A 219 1.19 -0.70 -8.43
C LEU A 219 0.52 -1.02 -7.10
N ASN A 220 0.45 -2.30 -6.72
CA ASN A 220 -0.12 -2.72 -5.44
C ASN A 220 0.66 -2.13 -4.25
N ASN A 221 2.00 -2.14 -4.30
CA ASN A 221 2.83 -1.55 -3.26
C ASN A 221 2.61 -0.04 -3.14
N LYS A 222 2.64 0.70 -4.26
CA LYS A 222 2.45 2.16 -4.25
C LYS A 222 1.03 2.52 -3.80
N MET A 223 0.00 1.78 -4.25
CA MET A 223 -1.38 1.95 -3.77
C MET A 223 -1.45 1.85 -2.24
N ASN A 224 -0.89 0.78 -1.70
CA ASN A 224 -0.92 0.49 -0.26
C ASN A 224 -0.15 1.53 0.57
N ARG A 225 0.95 2.06 0.02
CA ARG A 225 1.80 3.05 0.72
C ARG A 225 1.28 4.48 0.61
N THR A 226 0.62 4.85 -0.49
CA THR A 226 0.28 6.24 -0.79
C THR A 226 -1.17 6.59 -0.52
N LEU A 227 -2.10 5.65 -0.67
CA LEU A 227 -3.52 5.90 -0.40
C LEU A 227 -3.82 5.81 1.10
N LYS A 228 -4.69 6.71 1.56
CA LYS A 228 -5.32 6.64 2.89
C LYS A 228 -6.19 5.38 2.99
N SER A 229 -6.34 4.83 4.20
CA SER A 229 -7.05 3.55 4.40
C SER A 229 -8.49 3.58 3.89
N ASN A 230 -9.24 4.67 4.10
CA ASN A 230 -10.60 4.84 3.59
C ASN A 230 -10.68 4.77 2.06
N VAL A 231 -9.89 5.59 1.35
CA VAL A 231 -9.87 5.63 -0.12
C VAL A 231 -9.44 4.29 -0.69
N ARG A 232 -8.45 3.64 -0.07
CA ARG A 232 -7.98 2.31 -0.49
C ARG A 232 -9.08 1.25 -0.37
N LEU A 233 -9.85 1.25 0.73
CA LEU A 233 -10.95 0.29 0.90
C LEU A 233 -12.05 0.48 -0.16
N GLU A 234 -12.38 1.72 -0.50
CA GLU A 234 -13.34 2.02 -1.57
C GLU A 234 -12.84 1.54 -2.94
N VAL A 235 -11.57 1.82 -3.25
CA VAL A 235 -10.90 1.38 -4.48
C VAL A 235 -10.84 -0.16 -4.58
N ILE A 236 -10.54 -0.85 -3.49
CA ILE A 236 -10.54 -2.32 -3.44
C ILE A 236 -11.95 -2.86 -3.68
N GLN A 237 -12.97 -2.26 -3.07
CA GLN A 237 -14.36 -2.70 -3.24
C GLN A 237 -14.81 -2.55 -4.70
N GLU A 238 -14.48 -1.44 -5.34
CA GLU A 238 -14.75 -1.23 -6.76
C GLU A 238 -13.97 -2.20 -7.64
N ALA A 239 -12.71 -2.49 -7.32
CA ALA A 239 -11.92 -3.49 -8.02
C ALA A 239 -12.54 -4.88 -7.94
N VAL A 240 -13.14 -5.25 -6.80
CA VAL A 240 -13.87 -6.51 -6.65
C VAL A 240 -15.11 -6.56 -7.55
N GLU A 241 -15.85 -5.46 -7.67
CA GLU A 241 -17.03 -5.41 -8.56
C GLU A 241 -16.63 -5.44 -10.04
N VAL A 242 -15.59 -4.69 -10.44
CA VAL A 242 -15.02 -4.76 -11.79
C VAL A 242 -14.53 -6.16 -12.11
N TYR A 243 -13.83 -6.81 -11.17
CA TYR A 243 -13.37 -8.19 -11.32
C TYR A 243 -14.52 -9.17 -11.59
N LYS A 244 -15.63 -9.04 -10.85
CA LYS A 244 -16.82 -9.90 -11.06
C LYS A 244 -17.39 -9.72 -12.47
N LYS A 245 -17.46 -8.48 -12.97
CA LYS A 245 -17.92 -8.18 -14.33
C LYS A 245 -16.99 -8.76 -15.38
N THR A 246 -15.68 -8.52 -15.26
CA THR A 246 -14.67 -9.09 -16.17
C THR A 246 -14.75 -10.61 -16.22
N ARG A 247 -14.89 -11.27 -15.06
CA ARG A 247 -15.00 -12.73 -15.00
C ARG A 247 -16.32 -13.26 -15.57
N ALA A 248 -17.41 -12.50 -15.47
CA ALA A 248 -18.66 -12.85 -16.13
C ALA A 248 -18.54 -12.77 -17.66
N LEU A 249 -17.85 -11.75 -18.17
CA LEU A 249 -17.54 -11.61 -19.60
C LEU A 249 -16.66 -12.76 -20.09
N GLN A 250 -15.58 -13.08 -19.37
CA GLN A 250 -14.69 -14.20 -19.71
C GLN A 250 -15.48 -15.52 -19.84
N ARG A 251 -16.33 -15.83 -18.86
CA ARG A 251 -17.17 -17.06 -18.90
C ARG A 251 -18.13 -17.12 -20.09
N ILE A 252 -18.60 -15.97 -20.59
CA ILE A 252 -19.47 -15.94 -21.76
C ILE A 252 -18.67 -16.23 -23.05
N LEU A 253 -17.40 -15.83 -23.07
CA LEU A 253 -16.49 -16.01 -24.20
C LEU A 253 -15.89 -17.42 -24.24
N ASP A 254 -15.46 -17.97 -23.10
CA ASP A 254 -14.89 -19.32 -22.99
C ASP A 254 -15.85 -20.43 -23.51
N ASN A 255 -17.15 -20.16 -23.55
CA ASN A 255 -18.15 -21.08 -24.09
C ASN A 255 -18.21 -21.11 -25.64
N LYS A 256 -17.33 -20.38 -26.37
CA LYS A 256 -17.42 -20.19 -27.82
C LYS A 256 -16.25 -20.72 -28.69
N GLY A 257 -15.10 -21.16 -28.17
CA GLY A 257 -14.09 -21.90 -28.96
C GLY A 257 -12.62 -21.73 -28.57
N ASP A 258 -11.79 -22.71 -28.95
CA ASP A 258 -10.49 -23.16 -28.41
C ASP A 258 -9.19 -22.35 -28.70
N ASP A 259 -9.23 -21.01 -28.92
CA ASP A 259 -7.98 -20.23 -29.15
C ASP A 259 -7.75 -19.13 -28.09
N PRO A 260 -6.75 -19.28 -27.20
CA PRO A 260 -6.44 -18.32 -26.12
C PRO A 260 -6.13 -16.90 -26.61
N GLU A 261 -5.57 -16.72 -27.80
CA GLU A 261 -5.28 -15.38 -28.33
C GLU A 261 -6.52 -14.69 -28.92
N ALA A 262 -7.41 -15.47 -29.56
CA ALA A 262 -8.68 -14.97 -30.07
C ALA A 262 -9.63 -14.60 -28.92
N ASP A 263 -9.61 -15.36 -27.83
CA ASP A 263 -10.39 -15.10 -26.62
C ASP A 263 -9.97 -13.79 -25.94
N LYS A 264 -8.66 -13.52 -25.86
CA LYS A 264 -8.12 -12.26 -25.31
C LYS A 264 -8.57 -11.03 -26.10
N LYS A 265 -8.51 -11.08 -27.43
CA LYS A 265 -8.99 -9.97 -28.27
C LYS A 265 -10.49 -9.75 -28.10
N SER A 266 -11.26 -10.84 -28.06
CA SER A 266 -12.71 -10.80 -27.83
C SER A 266 -13.07 -10.22 -26.46
N LEU A 267 -12.28 -10.52 -25.42
CA LEU A 267 -12.46 -9.95 -24.09
C LEU A 267 -12.22 -8.43 -24.08
N ILE A 268 -11.13 -7.97 -24.72
CA ILE A 268 -10.81 -6.54 -24.81
C ILE A 268 -11.95 -5.78 -25.50
N GLU A 269 -12.47 -6.32 -26.61
CA GLU A 269 -13.59 -5.71 -27.33
C GLU A 269 -14.87 -5.67 -26.49
N ALA A 270 -15.20 -6.77 -25.80
CA ALA A 270 -16.37 -6.84 -24.92
C ALA A 270 -16.26 -5.86 -23.74
N TYR A 271 -15.09 -5.76 -23.13
CA TYR A 271 -14.81 -4.84 -22.03
C TYR A 271 -14.96 -3.38 -22.46
N ASN A 272 -14.37 -3.02 -23.61
CA ASN A 272 -14.46 -1.67 -24.17
C ASN A 272 -15.91 -1.32 -24.55
N LYS A 273 -16.68 -2.29 -25.03
CA LYS A 273 -18.10 -2.11 -25.39
C LYS A 273 -18.99 -1.88 -24.17
N GLU A 274 -18.73 -2.59 -23.08
CA GLU A 274 -19.45 -2.38 -21.80
C GLU A 274 -19.01 -1.10 -21.06
N LYS A 275 -17.95 -0.43 -21.53
CA LYS A 275 -17.39 0.80 -20.94
C LYS A 275 -17.12 0.65 -19.44
N ILE A 276 -16.50 -0.46 -19.07
CA ILE A 276 -16.16 -0.73 -17.68
C ILE A 276 -15.02 0.21 -17.27
N LEU A 277 -15.24 0.99 -16.21
CA LEU A 277 -14.26 1.93 -15.69
C LEU A 277 -13.19 1.23 -14.84
N CYS A 278 -11.96 1.73 -14.94
CA CYS A 278 -10.85 1.35 -14.09
C CYS A 278 -11.17 1.65 -12.62
N PRO A 279 -10.87 0.74 -11.67
CA PRO A 279 -11.08 0.96 -10.23
C PRO A 279 -10.30 2.14 -9.64
N LEU A 280 -9.29 2.65 -10.35
CA LEU A 280 -8.46 3.78 -9.91
C LEU A 280 -9.00 5.12 -10.40
N ASN A 281 -10.10 5.15 -11.17
CA ASN A 281 -10.72 6.38 -11.65
C ASN A 281 -11.71 6.92 -10.61
N ARG A 282 -11.47 8.16 -10.16
CA ARG A 282 -12.37 8.95 -9.31
C ARG A 282 -12.59 10.29 -9.96
N GLU A 283 -13.84 10.62 -10.26
CA GLU A 283 -14.21 11.92 -10.86
C GLU A 283 -13.37 12.26 -12.11
N SER A 284 -13.17 11.27 -12.98
CA SER A 284 -12.34 11.36 -14.19
C SER A 284 -10.86 11.66 -13.96
N LYS A 285 -10.35 11.38 -12.75
CA LYS A 285 -8.93 11.46 -12.38
C LYS A 285 -8.43 10.12 -11.85
N CYS A 286 -7.19 9.78 -12.17
CA CYS A 286 -6.56 8.57 -11.64
C CYS A 286 -5.98 8.83 -10.24
N CYS A 287 -6.41 8.07 -9.23
CA CYS A 287 -5.89 8.20 -7.86
C CYS A 287 -4.38 7.90 -7.74
N LEU A 288 -3.83 7.14 -8.69
CA LEU A 288 -2.42 6.72 -8.72
C LEU A 288 -1.73 7.16 -10.02
N TYR A 289 -2.06 8.34 -10.52
CA TYR A 289 -1.50 8.86 -11.76
C TYR A 289 0.04 8.79 -11.84
N PRO A 290 0.82 9.21 -10.83
CA PRO A 290 2.29 9.16 -10.90
C PRO A 290 2.83 7.74 -11.02
N TYR A 291 2.07 6.75 -10.55
CA TYR A 291 2.45 5.34 -10.47
C TYR A 291 1.72 4.47 -11.49
N ARG A 292 1.09 5.09 -12.50
CA ARG A 292 0.36 4.37 -13.54
C ARG A 292 1.29 3.39 -14.30
N PRO A 293 0.79 2.21 -14.68
CA PRO A 293 1.52 1.24 -15.49
C PRO A 293 1.99 1.79 -16.83
N ILE A 294 2.96 1.13 -17.44
CA ILE A 294 3.51 1.53 -18.74
C ILE A 294 2.43 1.50 -19.82
N ARG A 295 1.58 0.48 -19.80
CA ARG A 295 0.47 0.37 -20.76
C ARG A 295 -0.49 1.56 -20.70
N CYS A 296 -0.74 2.12 -19.52
CA CYS A 296 -1.54 3.33 -19.36
C CYS A 296 -0.83 4.60 -19.88
N ARG A 297 0.52 4.63 -19.84
CA ARG A 297 1.33 5.75 -20.36
C ARG A 297 1.41 5.77 -21.88
N CYS A 298 1.47 4.58 -22.47
CA CYS A 298 1.54 4.39 -23.91
C CYS A 298 0.17 4.49 -24.61
N TYR A 299 -0.92 4.69 -23.86
CA TYR A 299 -2.26 4.82 -24.44
C TYR A 299 -2.31 5.99 -25.44
N GLY A 300 -2.81 5.74 -26.65
CA GLY A 300 -2.87 6.71 -27.74
C GLY A 300 -1.57 6.91 -28.53
N MET A 301 -0.50 6.17 -28.22
CA MET A 301 0.74 6.21 -29.00
C MET A 301 0.66 5.33 -30.27
N PRO A 302 1.14 5.80 -31.43
CA PRO A 302 1.25 4.96 -32.61
C PRO A 302 2.32 3.87 -32.42
N GLU A 303 1.98 2.62 -32.76
CA GLU A 303 2.80 1.40 -32.56
C GLU A 303 4.24 1.48 -33.09
N LYS A 304 4.53 2.36 -34.06
CA LYS A 304 5.86 2.49 -34.69
C LYS A 304 6.87 3.32 -33.89
N ARG A 305 6.47 4.02 -32.83
CA ARG A 305 7.35 4.92 -32.08
C ARG A 305 7.87 4.34 -30.77
N ILE A 306 7.17 3.36 -30.22
CA ILE A 306 7.58 2.64 -29.02
C ILE A 306 7.86 1.22 -29.47
N ASP A 307 9.07 0.73 -29.22
CA ASP A 307 9.40 -0.67 -29.40
C ASP A 307 8.71 -1.48 -28.29
N VAL A 308 7.46 -1.88 -28.56
CA VAL A 308 6.60 -2.62 -27.62
C VAL A 308 7.24 -3.95 -27.26
N ASP A 309 7.94 -4.59 -28.20
CA ASP A 309 8.62 -5.86 -27.97
C ASP A 309 9.80 -5.69 -27.02
N LEU A 310 10.61 -4.65 -27.19
CA LEU A 310 11.69 -4.33 -26.26
C LEU A 310 11.15 -4.06 -24.85
N VAL A 311 10.08 -3.28 -24.73
CA VAL A 311 9.45 -2.97 -23.44
C VAL A 311 8.90 -4.23 -22.77
N ASN A 312 8.20 -5.09 -23.51
CA ASN A 312 7.68 -6.35 -22.98
C ASN A 312 8.80 -7.31 -22.54
N ASN A 313 9.91 -7.36 -23.28
CA ASN A 313 11.07 -8.16 -22.91
C ASN A 313 11.73 -7.64 -21.62
N MET A 314 11.95 -6.33 -21.51
CA MET A 314 12.51 -5.73 -20.29
C MET A 314 11.61 -5.96 -19.07
N LEU A 315 10.29 -5.81 -19.23
CA LEU A 315 9.34 -6.11 -18.15
C LEU A 315 9.35 -7.59 -17.76
N SER A 316 9.49 -8.48 -18.75
CA SER A 316 9.57 -9.91 -18.52
C SER A 316 10.82 -10.25 -17.71
N ASP A 317 11.97 -9.67 -18.05
CA ASP A 317 13.22 -9.90 -17.33
C ASP A 317 13.15 -9.43 -15.87
N ILE A 318 12.60 -8.23 -15.61
CA ILE A 318 12.41 -7.75 -14.23
C ILE A 318 11.42 -8.65 -13.48
N SER A 319 10.31 -9.03 -14.12
CA SER A 319 9.31 -9.93 -13.54
C SER A 319 9.91 -11.29 -13.16
N ARG A 320 10.77 -11.86 -14.01
CA ARG A 320 11.47 -13.12 -13.75
C ARG A 320 12.44 -13.01 -12.58
N ASN A 321 13.17 -11.90 -12.47
CA ASN A 321 14.10 -11.66 -11.37
C ASN A 321 13.37 -11.51 -10.03
N VAL A 322 12.25 -10.77 -10.02
CA VAL A 322 11.41 -10.62 -8.81
C VAL A 322 10.80 -11.96 -8.41
N PHE A 323 10.26 -12.71 -9.37
CA PHE A 323 9.71 -14.04 -9.12
C PHE A 323 10.76 -14.96 -8.50
N PHE A 324 11.95 -15.03 -9.10
CA PHE A 324 13.06 -15.82 -8.59
C PHE A 324 13.47 -15.44 -7.17
N ALA A 325 13.46 -14.15 -6.82
CA ALA A 325 13.78 -13.71 -5.46
C ALA A 325 12.77 -14.22 -4.42
N PHE A 326 11.50 -14.37 -4.79
CA PHE A 326 10.46 -14.88 -3.90
C PHE A 326 10.36 -16.41 -3.88
N SER A 327 10.50 -17.07 -5.03
CA SER A 327 10.21 -18.50 -5.19
C SER A 327 11.45 -19.39 -5.23
N GLY A 328 12.62 -18.83 -5.59
CA GLY A 328 13.82 -19.59 -5.92
C GLY A 328 13.78 -20.32 -7.26
N SER A 329 12.71 -20.14 -8.06
CA SER A 329 12.53 -20.74 -9.38
C SER A 329 12.36 -19.65 -10.46
N PHE A 330 12.65 -19.97 -11.72
CA PHE A 330 12.47 -19.02 -12.82
C PHE A 330 11.04 -19.07 -13.36
N LEU A 331 10.47 -17.88 -13.58
CA LEU A 331 9.19 -17.74 -14.26
C LEU A 331 9.37 -18.02 -15.77
N GLU A 332 8.48 -18.83 -16.33
CA GLU A 332 8.39 -19.05 -17.78
C GLU A 332 7.92 -17.77 -18.49
N LYS A 333 8.33 -17.59 -19.75
CA LYS A 333 7.90 -16.42 -20.53
C LYS A 333 6.37 -16.43 -20.66
N ASP A 334 5.77 -15.25 -20.46
CA ASP A 334 4.33 -15.02 -20.62
C ASP A 334 3.40 -15.83 -19.70
N ALA A 335 3.94 -16.38 -18.60
CA ALA A 335 3.19 -17.26 -17.70
C ALA A 335 2.20 -16.55 -16.76
N LEU A 336 2.46 -15.29 -16.39
CA LEU A 336 1.64 -14.56 -15.42
C LEU A 336 1.29 -13.15 -15.91
N PHE A 337 0.01 -12.97 -16.23
CA PHE A 337 -0.60 -11.68 -16.52
C PHE A 337 -1.81 -11.48 -15.63
N PHE A 338 -2.04 -10.24 -15.22
CA PHE A 338 -3.13 -9.90 -14.32
C PHE A 338 -3.85 -8.66 -14.83
N SER A 339 -5.18 -8.67 -14.69
CA SER A 339 -5.98 -7.49 -14.95
C SER A 339 -5.72 -6.39 -13.92
N MET A 340 -6.04 -5.15 -14.30
CA MET A 340 -6.08 -4.02 -13.35
C MET A 340 -6.92 -4.32 -12.12
N ALA A 341 -8.06 -5.00 -12.28
CA ALA A 341 -8.97 -5.33 -11.19
C ALA A 341 -8.35 -6.35 -10.22
N GLU A 342 -7.62 -7.36 -10.70
CA GLU A 342 -6.93 -8.34 -9.86
C GLU A 342 -5.77 -7.71 -9.09
N THR A 343 -5.06 -6.79 -9.73
CA THR A 343 -3.93 -6.06 -9.14
C THR A 343 -4.39 -5.17 -7.98
N VAL A 344 -5.45 -4.38 -8.21
CA VAL A 344 -5.99 -3.45 -7.22
C VAL A 344 -6.71 -4.18 -6.09
N SER A 345 -7.45 -5.26 -6.39
CA SER A 345 -8.14 -6.05 -5.35
C SER A 345 -7.21 -6.97 -4.55
N GLY A 346 -5.96 -7.18 -4.99
CA GLY A 346 -5.02 -8.11 -4.37
C GLY A 346 -5.26 -9.58 -4.74
N LYS A 347 -6.21 -9.89 -5.63
CA LYS A 347 -6.49 -11.27 -6.07
C LYS A 347 -5.34 -11.91 -6.83
N PHE A 348 -4.44 -11.12 -7.42
CA PHE A 348 -3.23 -11.63 -8.06
C PHE A 348 -2.39 -12.53 -7.14
N VAL A 349 -2.43 -12.30 -5.81
CA VAL A 349 -1.71 -13.12 -4.82
C VAL A 349 -2.19 -14.57 -4.84
N GLN A 350 -3.50 -14.78 -4.98
CA GLN A 350 -4.07 -16.12 -5.07
C GLN A 350 -3.55 -16.86 -6.30
N GLU A 351 -3.62 -16.22 -7.47
CA GLU A 351 -3.16 -16.79 -8.74
C GLU A 351 -1.64 -17.04 -8.73
N TYR A 352 -0.86 -16.15 -8.10
CA TYR A 352 0.57 -16.35 -7.87
C TYR A 352 0.85 -17.62 -7.07
N PHE A 353 0.13 -17.87 -5.96
CA PHE A 353 0.30 -19.08 -5.17
C PHE A 353 -0.20 -20.34 -5.88
N HIS A 354 -1.27 -20.24 -6.68
CA HIS A 354 -1.73 -21.34 -7.51
C HIS A 354 -0.66 -21.74 -8.53
N TYR A 355 0.00 -20.76 -9.16
CA TYR A 355 1.11 -21.02 -10.08
C TYR A 355 2.31 -21.65 -9.38
N LEU A 356 2.67 -21.19 -8.17
CA LEU A 356 3.73 -21.84 -7.38
C LEU A 356 3.39 -23.29 -7.03
N ALA A 357 2.13 -23.57 -6.68
CA ALA A 357 1.68 -24.94 -6.41
C ALA A 357 1.77 -25.80 -7.67
N TYR A 358 1.40 -25.27 -8.83
CA TYR A 358 1.54 -25.95 -10.12
C TYR A 358 3.00 -26.31 -10.42
N LEU A 359 3.93 -25.36 -10.24
CA LEU A 359 5.36 -25.62 -10.42
C LEU A 359 5.88 -26.72 -9.48
N ALA A 360 5.43 -26.73 -8.22
CA ALA A 360 5.82 -27.75 -7.26
C ALA A 360 5.28 -29.16 -7.62
N THR A 361 4.13 -29.23 -8.30
CA THR A 361 3.57 -30.50 -8.79
C THR A 361 4.13 -30.96 -10.13
N GLY A 362 4.61 -30.03 -10.96
CA GLY A 362 5.11 -30.30 -12.31
C GLY A 362 6.57 -30.78 -12.39
N THR A 363 7.34 -30.76 -11.29
CA THR A 363 8.73 -31.24 -11.26
C THR A 363 8.88 -32.75 -10.96
N ASN A 364 7.82 -33.54 -11.17
CA ASN A 364 7.76 -34.97 -10.82
C ASN A 364 7.49 -35.90 -12.02
N ASP A 365 7.87 -35.50 -13.24
CA ASP A 365 7.89 -36.36 -14.43
C ASP A 365 9.30 -36.48 -15.04
#